data_AF-A0A7W9C743-F1
#
_entry.id   AF-A0A7W9C743-F1
#
_cell.length_a   1.000
_cell.length_b   1.000
_cell.length_c   1.000
_cell.angle_alpha   90.00
_cell.angle_beta   90.00
_cell.angle_gamma   90.00
#
_symmetry.space_group_name_H-M   'P 1'
#
loop_
_entity.id
_entity.type
_entity.pdbx_description
1 polymer ?
#
loop_
_entity_poly.entity_id
_entity_poly.type
_entity_poly.pdbx_seq_one_letter_code
_entity_poly.pdbx_strand_id
1 'polypeptide(L)' 'MNGFIARFLSDERGATAIEYGLICGLIFVAILGGLNALGGANGALYKDVMQKIADALGR' A
#
# COMPACT_ATOMS: atom_id res chain seq x y z
N MET A 1 29.88 -14.35 29.04
CA MET A 1 29.55 -14.37 27.59
C MET A 1 28.44 -15.39 27.26
N ASN A 2 28.44 -16.60 27.82
CA ASN A 2 27.43 -17.63 27.48
C ASN A 2 25.96 -17.24 27.76
N GLY A 3 25.68 -16.46 28.81
CA GLY A 3 24.30 -16.09 29.16
C GLY A 3 23.62 -15.12 28.19
N PHE A 4 24.40 -14.28 27.49
CA PHE A 4 23.85 -13.30 26.54
C PHE A 4 23.38 -13.98 25.24
N ILE A 5 24.21 -14.88 24.72
CA ILE A 5 23.89 -15.65 23.49
C ILE A 5 22.71 -16.58 23.73
N ALA A 6 22.64 -17.25 24.89
CA ALA A 6 21.47 -18.08 25.24
C ALA A 6 20.18 -17.25 25.31
N ARG A 7 20.22 -16.05 25.92
CA ARG A 7 19.04 -15.18 26.03
C ARG A 7 18.59 -14.62 24.69
N PHE A 8 19.52 -14.35 23.78
CA PHE A 8 19.21 -13.89 22.42
C PHE A 8 18.57 -15.00 21.57
N LEU A 9 19.05 -16.24 21.69
CA LEU A 9 18.47 -17.40 21.00
C LEU A 9 17.06 -17.76 21.50
N SER A 10 16.74 -17.42 22.76
CA SER A 10 15.41 -17.61 23.35
C SER A 10 14.46 -16.42 23.13
N ASP A 11 14.89 -15.36 22.43
CA ASP A 11 14.06 -14.17 22.21
C ASP A 11 13.21 -14.31 20.94
N GLU A 12 11.94 -14.67 21.11
CA GLU A 12 10.97 -14.79 20.02
C GLU A 12 10.47 -13.43 19.52
N ARG A 13 10.72 -12.33 20.25
CA ARG A 13 10.23 -10.99 19.85
C ARG A 13 10.76 -10.56 18.49
N GLY A 14 11.96 -11.03 18.12
CA GLY A 14 12.52 -10.81 16.78
C GLY A 14 11.75 -11.52 15.67
N ALA A 15 11.33 -12.77 15.92
CA ALA A 15 10.48 -13.52 14.98
C ALA A 15 9.10 -12.86 14.87
N THR A 16 8.51 -12.47 15.99
CA THR A 16 7.24 -11.74 16.05
C THR A 16 7.30 -10.40 15.30
N ALA A 17 8.42 -9.68 15.37
CA ALA A 17 8.61 -8.43 14.63
C ALA A 17 8.63 -8.63 13.11
N ILE A 18 9.18 -9.76 12.62
CA ILE A 18 9.18 -10.09 11.19
C ILE A 18 7.78 -10.47 10.71
N GLU A 19 7.01 -11.20 11.52
CA GLU A 19 5.63 -11.58 11.20
C GLU A 19 4.72 -10.35 11.06
N TYR A 20 4.73 -9.45 12.06
CA TYR A 20 3.97 -8.20 11.98
C TYR A 20 4.52 -7.27 10.90
N GLY A 21 5.83 -7.26 10.67
CA GLY A 21 6.46 -6.55 9.57
C GLY A 21 5.95 -7.02 8.20
N LEU A 22 5.80 -8.33 8.01
CA LEU A 22 5.27 -8.93 6.79
C LEU A 22 3.80 -8.58 6.59
N ILE A 23 2.97 -8.68 7.64
CA ILE A 23 1.55 -8.31 7.58
C ILE A 23 1.40 -6.83 7.18
N CYS A 24 2.14 -5.93 7.83
CA CYS A 24 2.16 -4.51 7.49
C CYS A 24 2.58 -4.28 6.04
N GLY A 25 3.60 -5.00 5.56
CA GLY A 25 4.05 -4.93 4.17
C GLY A 25 2.97 -5.36 3.16
N LEU A 26 2.26 -6.45 3.44
CA LEU A 26 1.16 -6.92 2.59
C LEU A 26 -0.02 -5.95 2.56
N ILE A 27 -0.39 -5.39 3.72
CA ILE A 27 -1.44 -4.36 3.82
C ILE A 27 -1.02 -3.13 3.01
N PHE A 28 0.23 -2.69 3.12
CA PHE A 28 0.75 -1.56 2.36
C PHE A 28 0.65 -1.77 0.84
N VAL A 29 1.04 -2.95 0.35
CA VAL A 29 0.93 -3.29 -1.08
C VAL A 29 -0.52 -3.28 -1.55
N ALA A 30 -1.45 -3.82 -0.75
CA ALA A 30 -2.87 -3.80 -1.07
C ALA A 30 -3.43 -2.37 -1.15
N ILE A 31 -3.04 -1.51 -0.20
CA ILE A 31 -3.41 -0.09 -0.18
C ILE A 31 -2.87 0.61 -1.43
N LEU A 32 -1.60 0.41 -1.79
CA LEU A 32 -1.01 0.99 -3.01
C LEU A 32 -1.76 0.55 -4.27
N GLY A 33 -2.14 -0.72 -4.37
CA GLY A 33 -2.96 -1.23 -5.46
C GLY A 33 -4.30 -0.49 -5.55
N GLY A 34 -4.99 -0.33 -4.41
CA GLY A 34 -6.24 0.41 -4.32
C GLY A 34 -6.12 1.89 -4.70
N LEU A 35 -5.07 2.56 -4.25
CA LEU A 35 -4.80 3.97 -4.60
C LEU A 35 -4.53 4.16 -6.09
N ASN A 36 -3.78 3.25 -6.73
CA ASN A 36 -3.54 3.32 -8.16
C ASN A 36 -4.83 3.14 -8.96
N ALA A 37 -5.67 2.17 -8.59
CA ALA A 37 -6.96 1.96 -9.23
C ALA A 37 -7.90 3.17 -9.05
N LEU A 38 -7.97 3.72 -7.83
CA LEU A 38 -8.73 4.92 -7.53
C LEU A 38 -8.26 6.13 -8.35
N GLY A 39 -6.95 6.37 -8.38
CA GLY A 39 -6.36 7.47 -9.15
C GLY A 39 -6.65 7.35 -10.65
N GLY A 40 -6.56 6.15 -11.21
CA GLY A 40 -6.91 5.86 -12.60
C GLY A 40 -8.39 6.13 -12.89
N ALA A 41 -9.29 5.63 -12.05
CA ALA A 41 -10.74 5.84 -12.20
C ALA A 41 -11.12 7.33 -12.10
N ASN A 42 -10.55 8.06 -11.14
CA ASN A 42 -10.79 9.49 -10.98
C ASN A 42 -10.27 10.28 -12.19
N GLY A 43 -9.06 9.97 -12.65
CA GLY A 43 -8.48 10.59 -13.84
C GLY A 43 -9.31 10.35 -15.10
N ALA A 44 -9.86 9.14 -15.27
CA ALA A 44 -10.77 8.82 -16.36
C ALA A 44 -12.08 9.62 -16.27
N LEU A 45 -12.66 9.71 -15.07
CA LEU A 45 -13.88 10.49 -14.84
C LEU A 45 -13.67 11.98 -15.16
N TYR A 46 -12.58 12.59 -14.69
CA TYR A 46 -12.27 13.98 -15.02
C TYR A 46 -12.11 14.20 -16.52
N LYS A 47 -11.42 13.28 -17.22
CA LYS A 47 -11.28 13.36 -18.68
C LYS A 47 -12.63 13.27 -19.38
N ASP A 48 -13.49 12.34 -18.97
CA ASP A 48 -14.84 12.19 -19.54
C ASP A 48 -15.69 13.45 -19.34
N VAL A 49 -15.67 14.02 -18.13
CA VAL A 49 -16.39 15.27 -17.85
C VAL A 49 -15.85 16.42 -18.70
N MET A 50 -14.53 16.56 -18.81
CA MET A 50 -13.91 17.61 -19.63
C MET A 50 -14.23 17.44 -21.12
N GLN A 51 -14.26 16.20 -21.62
CA GLN A 51 -14.64 15.91 -23.00
C GLN A 51 -16.09 16.33 -23.26
N LYS A 52 -17.02 15.95 -22.38
CA LYS A 52 -18.44 16.33 -22.49
C LYS A 52 -18.64 17.84 -22.46
N ILE A 53 -17.86 18.55 -21.66
CA ILE A 53 -17.88 20.02 -21.63
C ILE A 53 -17.38 20.58 -22.97
N ALA A 54 -16.28 20.06 -23.51
CA ALA A 54 -15.75 20.49 -24.81
C ALA A 54 -16.77 20.28 -25.94
N ASP A 55 -17.35 19.07 -26.00
CA ASP A 55 -18.38 18.71 -26.96
C ASP A 55 -19.60 19.65 -26.87
N ALA A 56 -20.05 19.97 -25.65
CA ALA A 56 -21.16 20.90 -25.42
C ALA A 56 -20.84 22.35 -25.83
N LEU A 57 -19.55 22.74 -25.77
CA LEU A 57 -19.06 24.02 -26.26
C LEU A 57 -18.81 24.03 -27.79
N GLY A 58 -19.05 22.91 -28.46
CA GLY A 58 -18.88 22.75 -29.90
C GLY A 58 -17.41 22.80 -30.35
N ARG A 59 -16.49 22.37 -29.49
CA ARG A 59 -15.05 22.33 -29.77
C ARG A 59 -14.48 20.95 -29.46
#